data_AF-A0A6C0BXZ7-F1
#
_entry.id   AF-A0A6C0BXZ7-F1
#
_cell.length_a   1.000
_cell.length_b   1.000
_cell.length_c   1.000
_cell.angle_alpha   90.00
_cell.angle_beta   90.00
_cell.angle_gamma   90.00
#
_symmetry.space_group_name_H-M   'P 1'
#
loop_
_entity.id
_entity.type
_entity.pdbx_description
1 polymer ?
#
loop_
_entity_poly.entity_id
_entity_poly.type
_entity_poly.pdbx_seq_one_letter_code
_entity_poly.pdbx_strand_id
1 'polypeptide(L)'
;MFTYSRLMCVAMVIVLLGAIIHKNHMDMVESFMTYGDYPNVKKDMLLYGEYSTPTTPTLSDNNSSDIYKNTPIFLSNSVNNNNVRYWDKPTNGKCSPSEFCGKVYGNTPHTIPEGPPVPNANKSRVNYYEASSSMCG
;
A
#
# COMPACT_ATOMS: atom_id res chain seq x y z
N MET A 1 15.33 -58.45 -11.18
CA MET A 1 15.67 -57.22 -11.92
C MET A 1 14.44 -56.34 -12.22
N PHE A 2 13.26 -56.89 -12.52
CA PHE A 2 12.04 -56.12 -12.83
C PHE A 2 11.39 -55.36 -11.66
N THR A 3 11.57 -55.79 -10.42
CA THR A 3 10.98 -55.14 -9.23
C THR A 3 11.65 -53.82 -8.88
N TYR A 4 12.99 -53.74 -8.97
CA TYR A 4 13.75 -52.51 -8.75
C TYR A 4 13.43 -51.43 -9.79
N SER A 5 13.20 -51.83 -11.05
CA SER A 5 12.80 -50.89 -12.11
C SER A 5 11.43 -50.26 -11.83
N ARG A 6 10.45 -51.03 -11.35
CA ARG A 6 9.12 -50.51 -10.99
C ARG A 6 9.17 -49.58 -9.77
N LEU A 7 9.97 -49.93 -8.76
CA LEU A 7 10.18 -49.09 -7.57
C LEU A 7 10.85 -47.75 -7.92
N MET A 8 11.82 -47.75 -8.84
CA MET A 8 12.47 -46.52 -9.33
C MET A 8 11.50 -45.62 -10.09
N CYS A 9 10.62 -46.19 -10.93
CA CYS A 9 9.60 -45.40 -11.63
C CYS A 9 8.61 -44.76 -10.65
N VAL A 10 8.15 -45.50 -9.63
CA VAL A 10 7.22 -44.95 -8.62
C VAL A 10 7.89 -43.85 -7.80
N ALA A 11 9.15 -44.03 -7.40
CA ALA A 11 9.90 -43.00 -6.69
C ALA A 11 10.06 -41.72 -7.53
N MET A 12 10.34 -41.85 -8.84
CA MET A 12 10.40 -40.68 -9.74
C MET A 12 9.07 -39.95 -9.85
N VAL A 13 7.95 -40.67 -9.95
CA VAL A 13 6.62 -40.06 -10.01
C VAL A 13 6.30 -39.28 -8.73
N ILE A 14 6.63 -39.83 -7.55
CA ILE A 14 6.40 -39.15 -6.27
C ILE A 14 7.24 -37.87 -6.16
N VAL A 15 8.51 -37.89 -6.58
CA VAL A 15 9.37 -36.71 -6.58
C VAL A 15 8.84 -35.62 -7.53
N LEU A 16 8.39 -36.01 -8.72
CA LEU A 16 7.82 -35.07 -9.70
C LEU A 16 6.52 -34.44 -9.20
N LEU A 17 5.62 -35.23 -8.63
CA LEU A 17 4.37 -34.73 -8.06
C LEU A 17 4.63 -33.83 -6.84
N GLY A 18 5.58 -34.20 -5.98
CA GLY A 18 6.00 -33.39 -4.84
C GLY A 18 6.54 -32.02 -5.25
N ALA A 19 7.36 -31.95 -6.31
CA ALA A 19 7.89 -30.69 -6.83
C ALA A 19 6.79 -29.78 -7.39
N ILE A 20 5.78 -30.33 -8.08
CA ILE A 20 4.65 -29.57 -8.61
C ILE A 20 3.78 -29.00 -7.48
N ILE A 21 3.48 -29.81 -6.47
CA ILE A 21 2.66 -29.40 -5.32
C ILE A 21 3.37 -28.33 -4.50
N HIS A 22 4.68 -28.48 -4.26
CA HIS A 22 5.45 -27.51 -3.48
C HIS A 22 5.48 -26.12 -4.13
N LYS A 23 5.65 -26.06 -5.45
CA LYS A 23 5.61 -24.79 -6.20
C LYS A 23 4.28 -24.07 -6.01
N ASN A 24 3.16 -24.77 -6.22
CA ASN A 24 1.82 -24.19 -6.11
C ASN A 24 1.48 -23.74 -4.68
N HIS A 25 2.02 -24.43 -3.66
CA HIS A 25 1.80 -24.06 -2.26
C HIS A 25 2.56 -22.79 -1.86
N MET A 26 3.81 -22.63 -2.32
CA MET A 26 4.59 -21.42 -2.03
C MET A 26 3.99 -20.18 -2.70
N ASP A 27 3.43 -20.31 -3.90
CA ASP A 27 2.77 -19.20 -4.61
C ASP A 27 1.49 -18.70 -3.88
N MET A 28 0.80 -19.54 -3.09
CA MET A 28 -0.41 -19.13 -2.34
C MET A 28 -0.12 -18.47 -0.99
N VAL A 29 1.00 -18.80 -0.34
CA VAL A 29 1.29 -18.33 1.03
C VAL A 29 1.76 -16.87 1.05
N GLU A 30 2.27 -16.35 -0.06
CA GLU A 30 2.76 -14.97 -0.14
C GLU A 30 1.76 -13.95 -0.73
N SER A 31 0.50 -14.34 -0.95
CA SER A 31 -0.54 -13.49 -1.57
C SER A 31 -0.98 -12.28 -0.72
N PHE A 32 -0.33 -11.98 0.41
CA PHE A 32 -0.63 -10.79 1.21
C PHE A 32 0.03 -9.51 0.64
N MET A 33 1.02 -9.65 -0.24
CA MET A 33 1.67 -8.53 -0.93
C MET A 33 1.67 -8.84 -2.42
N THR A 34 0.89 -8.10 -3.20
CA THR A 34 1.06 -8.10 -4.66
C THR A 34 2.45 -7.56 -4.94
N TYR A 35 3.42 -8.45 -5.18
CA TYR A 35 4.75 -8.03 -5.62
C TYR A 35 4.60 -7.25 -6.93
N GLY A 36 5.22 -6.09 -7.02
CA GLY A 36 5.14 -5.30 -8.25
C GLY A 36 5.75 -6.04 -9.44
N ASP A 37 5.34 -5.67 -10.64
CA ASP A 37 5.76 -6.34 -11.86
C ASP A 37 7.26 -6.12 -12.17
N TYR A 38 7.98 -7.21 -12.41
CA TYR A 38 9.34 -7.15 -12.96
C TYR A 38 9.29 -6.70 -14.44
N PRO A 39 10.19 -5.81 -14.91
CA PRO A 39 11.37 -5.27 -14.24
C PRO A 39 11.15 -3.95 -13.48
N ASN A 40 9.93 -3.42 -13.46
CA ASN A 40 9.65 -2.07 -12.94
C ASN A 40 9.98 -1.95 -11.45
N VAL A 41 9.75 -3.01 -10.67
CA VAL A 41 10.17 -3.09 -9.25
C VAL A 41 11.67 -2.92 -8.99
N LYS A 42 12.51 -3.15 -10.01
CA LYS A 42 13.97 -2.90 -9.91
C LYS A 42 14.34 -1.47 -10.30
N LYS A 43 13.48 -0.78 -11.05
CA LYS A 43 13.79 0.51 -11.65
C LYS A 43 13.17 1.67 -10.87
N ASP A 44 11.96 1.47 -10.39
CA ASP A 44 11.13 2.52 -9.81
C ASP A 44 11.08 2.43 -8.29
N MET A 45 10.81 3.57 -7.65
CA MET A 45 10.66 3.64 -6.18
C MET A 45 9.31 3.04 -5.74
N LEU A 46 9.22 2.64 -4.48
CA LEU A 46 8.03 1.96 -3.92
C LEU A 46 6.71 2.72 -4.16
N LEU A 47 6.73 4.06 -4.10
CA LEU A 47 5.55 4.90 -4.28
C LEU A 47 5.57 5.65 -5.63
N TYR A 48 6.21 5.08 -6.65
CA TYR A 48 6.21 5.63 -8.00
C TYR A 48 4.78 5.76 -8.54
N GLY A 49 4.48 6.88 -9.19
CA GLY A 49 3.14 7.21 -9.71
C GLY A 49 2.21 7.87 -8.68
N GLU A 50 2.35 7.56 -7.39
CA GLU A 50 1.61 8.24 -6.31
C GLU A 50 2.33 9.48 -5.78
N TYR A 51 3.67 9.42 -5.71
CA TYR A 51 4.50 10.55 -5.29
C TYR A 51 5.56 10.85 -6.33
N SER A 52 5.88 12.14 -6.47
CA SER A 52 6.99 12.61 -7.30
C SER A 52 8.31 12.03 -6.78
N THR A 53 9.03 11.33 -7.63
CA THR A 53 10.36 10.82 -7.32
C THR A 53 11.42 11.86 -7.67
N PRO A 54 12.33 12.23 -6.76
CA PRO A 54 13.44 13.10 -7.09
C PRO A 54 14.42 12.41 -8.05
N THR A 55 15.15 13.18 -8.85
CA THR A 55 16.16 12.66 -9.79
C THR A 55 17.26 11.85 -9.09
N THR A 56 17.60 12.23 -7.87
CA THR A 56 18.56 11.54 -7.02
C THR A 56 17.96 11.40 -5.62
N PRO A 57 17.39 10.24 -5.26
CA PRO A 57 16.89 10.01 -3.91
C PRO A 57 18.07 9.98 -2.94
N THR A 58 18.04 10.85 -1.94
CA THR A 58 19.05 10.90 -0.88
C THR A 58 18.39 10.86 0.49
N LEU A 59 19.19 10.50 1.48
CA LEU A 59 18.83 10.73 2.87
C LEU A 59 18.79 12.25 3.14
N SER A 60 17.94 12.61 4.09
CA SER A 60 17.86 13.95 4.66
C SER A 60 18.83 14.08 5.81
N ASP A 61 19.29 15.30 6.04
CA ASP A 61 20.09 15.67 7.21
C ASP A 61 19.20 15.93 8.45
N ASN A 62 17.95 15.42 8.42
CA ASN A 62 16.96 15.66 9.46
C ASN A 62 17.28 14.81 10.69
N ASN A 63 17.16 15.43 11.86
CA ASN A 63 17.12 14.75 13.15
C ASN A 63 15.67 14.65 13.65
N SER A 64 15.47 13.99 14.79
CA SER A 64 14.14 13.83 15.40
C SER A 64 13.42 15.15 15.69
N SER A 65 14.15 16.22 16.01
CA SER A 65 13.57 17.54 16.30
C SER A 65 13.05 18.25 15.04
N ASP A 66 13.64 17.96 13.88
CA ASP A 66 13.19 18.51 12.60
C ASP A 66 11.95 17.80 12.08
N ILE A 67 11.82 16.50 12.33
CA ILE A 67 10.68 15.71 11.87
C ILE A 67 9.44 15.95 12.69
N TYR A 68 9.59 16.21 13.99
CA TYR A 68 8.46 16.51 14.86
C TYR A 68 7.62 17.67 14.31
N LYS A 69 8.24 18.66 13.64
CA LYS A 69 7.57 19.80 13.00
C LYS A 69 6.60 19.39 11.88
N ASN A 70 6.79 18.22 11.27
CA ASN A 70 5.88 17.67 10.25
C ASN A 70 4.67 16.96 10.88
N THR A 71 4.64 16.80 12.21
CA THR A 71 3.47 16.27 12.90
C THR A 71 2.38 17.32 12.87
N PRO A 72 1.16 16.97 12.44
CA PRO A 72 0.09 17.94 12.38
C PRO A 72 -0.38 18.26 13.80
N ILE A 73 -0.16 19.49 14.25
CA ILE A 73 -0.63 19.98 15.54
C ILE A 73 -1.92 20.76 15.31
N PHE A 74 -3.01 20.28 15.88
CA PHE A 74 -4.32 20.91 15.76
C PHE A 74 -4.77 21.47 17.10
N LEU A 75 -5.47 22.61 17.07
CA LEU A 75 -6.16 23.13 18.25
C LEU A 75 -7.24 22.15 18.70
N SER A 76 -7.48 22.05 20.01
CA SER A 76 -8.43 21.10 20.59
C SER A 76 -9.88 21.30 20.11
N ASN A 77 -10.22 22.51 19.67
CA ASN A 77 -11.53 22.87 19.11
C ASN A 77 -11.58 22.80 17.57
N SER A 78 -10.53 22.32 16.91
CA SER A 78 -10.46 22.29 15.46
C SER A 78 -10.94 20.95 14.89
N VAL A 79 -11.92 21.02 14.00
CA VAL A 79 -12.35 19.89 13.16
C VAL A 79 -11.30 19.49 12.11
N ASN A 80 -10.25 20.30 11.94
CA ASN A 80 -9.20 20.05 10.96
C ASN A 80 -8.34 18.83 11.31
N ASN A 81 -8.38 18.39 12.58
CA ASN A 81 -7.67 17.19 13.04
C ASN A 81 -8.05 15.92 12.27
N ASN A 82 -9.23 15.89 11.67
CA ASN A 82 -9.76 14.75 10.91
C ASN A 82 -9.75 14.97 9.39
N ASN A 83 -9.23 16.10 8.90
CA ASN A 83 -9.34 16.51 7.49
C ASN A 83 -8.05 16.33 6.67
N VAL A 84 -6.91 15.99 7.29
CA VAL A 84 -5.67 15.71 6.53
C VAL A 84 -5.68 14.26 6.06
N ARG A 85 -6.28 14.05 4.88
CA ARG A 85 -6.38 12.73 4.24
C ARG A 85 -5.24 12.46 3.24
N TYR A 86 -4.70 13.53 2.65
CA TYR A 86 -3.64 13.45 1.64
C TYR A 86 -2.43 14.26 2.13
N TRP A 87 -1.24 13.68 1.98
CA TRP A 87 0.02 14.28 2.41
C TRP A 87 0.87 14.57 1.20
N ASP A 88 1.44 15.77 1.06
CA ASP A 88 2.27 16.10 -0.11
C ASP A 88 3.53 15.21 -0.24
N LYS A 89 3.97 14.65 0.89
CA LYS A 89 5.05 13.68 1.00
C LYS A 89 4.59 12.51 1.87
N PRO A 90 5.16 11.31 1.72
CA PRO A 90 4.79 10.14 2.51
C PRO A 90 5.42 10.21 3.91
N THR A 91 5.19 11.31 4.64
CA THR A 91 5.65 11.54 6.01
C THR A 91 4.64 12.37 6.77
N ASN A 92 4.38 11.98 8.01
CA ASN A 92 3.45 12.63 8.94
C ASN A 92 4.14 13.05 10.26
N GLY A 93 5.47 13.19 10.22
CA GLY A 93 6.27 13.50 11.41
C GLY A 93 6.56 12.33 12.35
N LYS A 94 6.22 11.09 11.96
CA LYS A 94 6.49 9.87 12.76
C LYS A 94 7.47 8.88 12.13
N CYS A 95 8.13 9.27 11.04
CA CYS A 95 9.09 8.40 10.34
C CYS A 95 10.36 8.19 11.17
N SER A 96 10.89 6.97 11.10
CA SER A 96 12.12 6.55 11.77
C SER A 96 12.82 5.51 10.88
N PRO A 97 14.14 5.62 10.62
CA PRO A 97 15.06 6.66 11.12
C PRO A 97 14.76 8.05 10.53
N SER A 98 15.22 9.09 11.23
CA SER A 98 14.93 10.48 10.88
C SER A 98 15.41 10.87 9.48
N GLU A 99 16.54 10.30 9.08
CA GLU A 99 17.19 10.59 7.81
C GLU A 99 16.33 10.20 6.59
N PHE A 100 15.42 9.24 6.73
CA PHE A 100 14.52 8.83 5.63
C PHE A 100 13.34 9.79 5.41
N CYS A 101 13.18 10.80 6.26
CA CYS A 101 12.04 11.69 6.23
C CYS A 101 12.23 12.84 5.23
N GLY A 102 11.35 12.93 4.24
CA GLY A 102 11.11 14.16 3.49
C GLY A 102 12.06 14.51 2.33
N LYS A 103 13.16 13.77 2.12
CA LYS A 103 14.01 13.88 0.91
C LYS A 103 13.91 12.70 -0.07
N VAL A 104 13.35 11.57 0.37
CA VAL A 104 13.19 10.38 -0.48
C VAL A 104 12.17 10.61 -1.60
N TYR A 105 11.10 11.36 -1.31
CA TYR A 105 10.07 11.75 -2.27
C TYR A 105 9.94 13.27 -2.34
N GLY A 106 9.58 13.79 -3.51
CA GLY A 106 9.25 15.19 -3.75
C GLY A 106 7.85 15.56 -3.25
N ASN A 107 7.54 16.86 -3.22
CA ASN A 107 6.19 17.34 -2.95
C ASN A 107 5.29 16.99 -4.14
N THR A 108 4.19 16.31 -3.86
CA THR A 108 3.23 15.89 -4.89
C THR A 108 1.90 16.59 -4.64
N PRO A 109 1.42 17.44 -5.56
CA PRO A 109 0.12 18.07 -5.41
C PRO A 109 -0.97 17.01 -5.54
N HIS A 110 -1.86 16.94 -4.54
CA HIS A 110 -2.99 16.02 -4.56
C HIS A 110 -4.22 16.71 -5.17
N THR A 111 -4.83 16.06 -6.14
CA THR A 111 -6.18 16.46 -6.60
C THR A 111 -7.18 15.86 -5.61
N ILE A 112 -7.74 16.70 -4.74
CA ILE A 112 -8.78 16.26 -3.81
C ILE A 112 -10.02 15.92 -4.64
N PRO A 113 -10.50 14.66 -4.64
CA PRO A 113 -11.71 14.32 -5.37
C PRO A 113 -12.87 15.14 -4.82
N GLU A 114 -13.78 15.56 -5.70
CA GLU A 114 -15.00 16.23 -5.26
C GLU A 114 -15.73 15.31 -4.28
N GLY A 115 -16.14 15.89 -3.15
CA GLY A 115 -16.92 15.15 -2.17
C GLY A 115 -18.21 14.62 -2.79
N PRO A 116 -18.81 13.55 -2.23
CA PRO A 116 -20.12 13.13 -2.67
C PRO A 116 -21.12 14.30 -2.57
N PRO A 117 -22.11 14.38 -3.47
CA PRO A 117 -23.06 15.48 -3.47
C PRO A 117 -23.78 15.58 -2.12
N VAL A 118 -24.02 16.82 -1.68
CA VAL A 118 -24.73 17.06 -0.42
C VAL A 118 -26.11 16.39 -0.50
N PRO A 119 -26.46 15.52 0.47
CA PRO A 119 -27.74 14.83 0.41
C PRO A 119 -28.89 15.82 0.48
N ASN A 120 -29.99 15.51 -0.20
CA ASN A 120 -31.22 16.29 -0.17
C ASN A 120 -31.85 16.25 1.23
N ALA A 121 -32.36 17.38 1.72
CA ALA A 121 -33.04 17.46 3.02
C ALA A 121 -34.36 16.67 3.05
N ASN A 122 -34.98 16.43 1.90
CA ASN A 122 -36.29 15.80 1.77
C ASN A 122 -36.24 14.28 1.55
N LYS A 123 -35.05 13.68 1.56
CA LYS A 123 -34.89 12.23 1.39
C LYS A 123 -34.37 11.60 2.67
N SER A 124 -34.80 10.36 2.92
CA SER A 124 -34.26 9.56 4.02
C SER A 124 -32.75 9.37 3.83
N ARG A 125 -31.98 9.45 4.92
CA ARG A 125 -30.51 9.41 4.91
C ARG A 125 -30.01 8.24 5.73
N VAL A 126 -28.93 7.62 5.26
CA VAL A 126 -28.10 6.70 6.06
C VAL A 126 -26.68 7.25 6.05
N ASN A 127 -26.22 7.78 7.19
CA ASN A 127 -24.97 8.53 7.32
C ASN A 127 -24.91 9.73 6.33
N TYR A 128 -23.88 9.78 5.49
CA TYR A 128 -23.71 10.81 4.46
C TYR A 128 -24.50 10.50 3.17
N TYR A 129 -25.08 9.31 3.02
CA TYR A 129 -25.72 8.92 1.76
C TYR A 129 -27.25 9.07 1.82
N GLU A 130 -27.85 9.37 0.67
CA GLU A 130 -29.30 9.24 0.52
C GLU A 130 -29.67 7.75 0.50
N ALA A 131 -30.65 7.36 1.32
CA ALA A 131 -31.21 6.02 1.28
C ALA A 131 -31.91 5.82 -0.08
N SER A 132 -31.31 5.00 -0.95
CA SER A 132 -31.98 4.57 -2.18
C SER A 132 -32.84 3.33 -1.90
N SER A 133 -33.97 3.21 -2.58
CA SER A 133 -34.81 2.01 -2.53
C SER A 133 -34.12 0.76 -3.12
N SER A 134 -32.94 0.90 -3.73
CA SER A 134 -32.16 -0.17 -4.35
C SER A 134 -30.97 -0.65 -3.50
N MET A 135 -30.79 -0.14 -2.27
CA MET A 135 -29.70 -0.58 -1.38
C MET A 135 -30.00 -1.86 -0.58
N CYS A 136 -31.19 -2.43 -0.76
CA CYS A 136 -31.55 -3.76 -0.31
C CYS A 136 -31.98 -4.58 -1.54
N GLY A 137 -31.02 -5.15 -2.25
CA GLY A 137 -31.23 -6.08 -3.37
C GLY A 137 -30.27 -7.24 -3.24
#